data_AF-A0A0N8KLD4-F1
#
_entry.id   AF-A0A0N8KLD4-F1
#
_cell.length_a   1.000
_cell.length_b   1.000
_cell.length_c   1.000
_cell.angle_alpha   90.00
_cell.angle_beta   90.00
_cell.angle_gamma   90.00
#
_symmetry.space_group_name_H-M   'P 1'
#
loop_
_entity.id
_entity.type
_entity.pdbx_description
1 polymer ?
#
loop_
_entity_poly.entity_id
_entity_poly.type
_entity_poly.pdbx_seq_one_letter_code
_entity_poly.pdbx_strand_id
1 'polypeptide(L)'
;MLTTSEKDALYILIAATLGDDLSIRSRKSQFNNRTFDVVEDMIIANMDCNANLRELIVDLLGGSSMLTRGWLKQILKTSKNKIKEMDLHGYGCLVSTKSRWKSAIVTSVIW
;
A
#
# COMPACT_ATOMS: atom_id res chain seq x y z
N MET A 1 11.89 9.74 8.89
CA MET A 1 10.84 10.55 8.25
C MET A 1 10.78 10.16 6.79
N LEU A 2 9.58 10.04 6.21
CA LEU A 2 9.42 9.65 4.79
C LEU A 2 9.62 10.86 3.87
N THR A 3 10.23 10.62 2.71
CA THR A 3 10.34 11.59 1.62
C THR A 3 8.98 11.79 0.95
N THR A 4 8.76 12.94 0.29
CA THR A 4 7.52 13.22 -0.44
C THR A 4 7.20 12.13 -1.47
N SER A 5 8.21 11.68 -2.22
CA SER A 5 8.04 10.60 -3.21
C SER A 5 7.64 9.27 -2.58
N GLU A 6 8.18 8.91 -1.41
CA GLU A 6 7.76 7.70 -0.70
C GLU A 6 6.30 7.81 -0.24
N LYS A 7 5.87 8.99 0.23
CA LYS A 7 4.48 9.24 0.62
C LYS A 7 3.52 9.18 -0.58
N ASP A 8 3.94 9.72 -1.73
CA ASP A 8 3.18 9.66 -2.97
C ASP A 8 3.03 8.23 -3.49
N ALA A 9 4.12 7.47 -3.53
CA ALA A 9 4.09 6.07 -3.95
C ALA A 9 3.25 5.21 -3.00
N LEU A 10 3.36 5.44 -1.69
CA LEU A 10 2.54 4.75 -0.69
C LEU A 10 1.05 5.06 -0.90
N TYR A 11 0.71 6.31 -1.20
CA TYR A 11 -0.67 6.70 -1.51
C TYR A 11 -1.22 6.02 -2.77
N ILE A 12 -0.44 6.00 -3.85
CA ILE A 12 -0.83 5.33 -5.11
C ILE A 12 -1.15 3.86 -4.84
N LEU A 13 -0.33 3.19 -4.04
CA LEU A 13 -0.53 1.79 -3.70
C LEU A 13 -1.79 1.55 -2.84
N ILE A 14 -2.05 2.44 -1.88
CA ILE A 14 -3.29 2.42 -1.09
C ILE A 14 -4.50 2.62 -2.01
N ALA A 15 -4.44 3.60 -2.92
CA ALA A 15 -5.50 3.87 -3.87
C ALA A 15 -5.72 2.70 -4.86
N ALA A 16 -4.66 2.02 -5.29
CA ALA A 16 -4.74 0.83 -6.13
C ALA A 16 -5.48 -0.32 -5.43
N THR A 17 -5.28 -0.44 -4.11
CA THR A 17 -5.84 -1.53 -3.31
C THR A 17 -7.25 -1.20 -2.82
N LEU A 18 -7.43 -0.07 -2.16
CA LEU A 18 -8.69 0.30 -1.52
C LEU A 18 -9.57 1.22 -2.37
N GLY A 19 -9.07 1.72 -3.49
CA GLY A 19 -9.69 2.83 -4.21
C GLY A 19 -9.31 4.19 -3.64
N ASP A 20 -9.57 5.24 -4.43
CA ASP A 20 -9.28 6.61 -4.04
C ASP A 20 -10.16 7.08 -2.86
N ASP A 21 -9.53 7.64 -1.82
CA ASP A 21 -10.24 8.08 -0.61
C ASP A 21 -9.70 9.43 -0.10
N LEU A 22 -10.61 10.41 0.00
CA LEU A 22 -10.29 11.78 0.42
C LEU A 22 -9.70 11.87 1.84
N SER A 23 -10.14 11.01 2.76
CA SER A 23 -9.68 11.02 4.15
C SER A 23 -8.25 10.48 4.29
N ILE A 24 -7.84 9.58 3.39
CA ILE A 24 -6.46 9.11 3.28
C ILE A 24 -5.62 10.16 2.55
N ARG A 25 -6.12 10.69 1.41
CA ARG A 25 -5.40 11.69 0.59
C ARG A 25 -5.00 12.92 1.38
N SER A 26 -5.94 13.48 2.14
CA SER A 26 -5.72 14.69 2.95
C SER A 26 -4.65 14.51 4.04
N ARG A 27 -4.36 13.25 4.42
CA ARG A 27 -3.35 12.89 5.44
C ARG A 27 -2.04 12.38 4.84
N LYS A 28 -1.90 12.34 3.51
CA LYS A 28 -0.70 11.86 2.82
C LYS A 28 0.59 12.52 3.33
N SER A 29 0.55 13.82 3.60
CA SER A 29 1.70 14.57 4.13
C SER A 29 2.16 14.10 5.51
N GLN A 30 1.33 13.40 6.26
CA GLN A 30 1.60 12.89 7.62
C GLN A 30 2.04 11.42 7.62
N PHE A 31 2.07 10.74 6.47
CA PHE A 31 2.49 9.34 6.38
C PHE A 31 3.88 9.13 7.00
N ASN A 32 3.99 8.05 7.78
CA ASN A 32 5.18 7.74 8.57
C ASN A 32 5.53 6.24 8.46
N ASN A 33 6.54 5.78 9.21
CA ASN A 33 6.94 4.37 9.18
C ASN A 33 5.83 3.44 9.67
N ARG A 34 5.00 3.88 10.63
CA ARG A 34 3.84 3.10 11.09
C ARG A 34 2.79 2.97 10.00
N THR A 35 2.59 4.02 9.19
CA THR A 35 1.73 3.92 8.00
C THR A 35 2.23 2.87 7.03
N PHE A 36 3.55 2.74 6.82
CA PHE A 36 4.12 1.66 6.01
C PHE A 36 3.74 0.28 6.54
N ASP A 37 3.96 0.04 7.84
CA ASP A 37 3.65 -1.26 8.46
C ASP A 37 2.18 -1.63 8.28
N VAL A 38 1.27 -0.69 8.51
CA VAL A 38 -0.17 -0.91 8.34
C VAL A 38 -0.52 -1.21 6.87
N VAL A 39 0.14 -0.56 5.93
CA VAL A 39 -0.07 -0.77 4.49
C VAL A 39 0.53 -2.11 4.04
N GLU A 40 1.67 -2.53 4.61
CA GLU A 40 2.22 -3.88 4.40
C GLU A 40 1.23 -4.96 4.84
N ASP A 41 0.72 -4.85 6.06
CA ASP A 41 -0.27 -5.79 6.60
C ASP A 41 -1.54 -5.80 5.74
N MET A 42 -1.98 -4.63 5.27
CA MET A 42 -3.11 -4.52 4.36
C MET A 42 -2.86 -5.27 3.06
N ILE A 43 -1.71 -5.05 2.41
CA ILE A 43 -1.41 -5.71 1.13
C ILE A 43 -1.36 -7.22 1.31
N ILE A 44 -0.65 -7.71 2.34
CA ILE A 44 -0.56 -9.15 2.65
C ILE A 44 -1.96 -9.74 2.79
N ALA A 45 -2.82 -9.10 3.58
CA ALA A 45 -4.19 -9.57 3.79
C ALA A 45 -5.06 -9.54 2.51
N ASN A 46 -4.77 -8.65 1.56
CA ASN A 46 -5.49 -8.59 0.29
C ASN A 46 -4.88 -9.51 -0.80
N MET A 47 -3.61 -9.88 -0.70
CA MET A 47 -2.97 -10.82 -1.62
C MET A 47 -3.56 -12.23 -1.51
N ASP A 48 -4.02 -12.61 -0.32
CA ASP A 48 -4.62 -13.93 -0.07
C ASP A 48 -5.94 -14.14 -0.82
N CYS A 49 -6.60 -13.06 -1.21
CA CYS A 49 -7.95 -13.08 -1.78
C CYS A 49 -8.05 -12.38 -3.14
N ASN A 50 -6.96 -11.79 -3.64
CA ASN A 50 -6.88 -11.23 -4.98
C ASN A 50 -5.59 -11.67 -5.70
N ALA A 51 -5.75 -12.60 -6.65
CA ALA A 51 -4.63 -13.16 -7.42
C ALA A 51 -3.88 -12.10 -8.25
N ASN A 52 -4.59 -11.10 -8.78
CA ASN A 52 -3.98 -10.03 -9.58
C ASN A 52 -3.11 -9.12 -8.70
N LEU A 53 -3.58 -8.80 -7.48
CA LEU A 53 -2.75 -8.09 -6.51
C LEU A 53 -1.52 -8.90 -6.13
N ARG A 54 -1.69 -10.21 -5.92
CA ARG A 54 -0.57 -11.09 -5.60
C ARG A 54 0.48 -11.11 -6.70
N GLU A 55 0.08 -11.30 -7.95
CA GLU A 55 0.97 -11.29 -9.12
C GLU A 55 1.71 -9.95 -9.22
N LEU A 56 1.00 -8.84 -9.07
CA LEU A 56 1.57 -7.51 -9.10
C LEU A 56 2.65 -7.29 -8.01
N ILE A 57 2.40 -7.75 -6.78
CA ILE A 57 3.39 -7.65 -5.71
C ILE A 57 4.61 -8.55 -5.98
N VAL A 58 4.39 -9.77 -6.49
CA VAL A 58 5.47 -10.68 -6.88
C VAL A 58 6.34 -10.07 -7.99
N ASP A 59 5.72 -9.42 -8.99
CA ASP A 59 6.42 -8.73 -10.08
C ASP A 59 7.22 -7.51 -9.57
N LEU A 60 6.66 -6.75 -8.63
CA LEU A 60 7.37 -5.64 -7.98
C LEU A 60 8.56 -6.12 -7.16
N LEU A 61 8.48 -7.33 -6.58
CA LEU A 61 9.56 -8.01 -5.86
C LEU A 61 10.57 -8.72 -6.76
N GLY A 62 10.32 -8.78 -8.07
CA GLY A 62 11.18 -9.49 -9.02
C GLY A 62 11.13 -11.01 -8.86
N GLY A 63 9.96 -11.57 -8.55
CA GLY A 63 9.73 -13.02 -8.47
C GLY A 63 9.98 -13.63 -7.09
N SER A 64 10.38 -12.84 -6.08
CA SER A 64 10.46 -13.32 -4.70
C SER A 64 9.07 -13.40 -4.07
N SER A 65 8.72 -14.56 -3.50
CA SER A 65 7.44 -14.79 -2.82
C SER A 65 7.48 -14.52 -1.32
N MET A 66 8.64 -14.22 -0.74
CA MET A 66 8.81 -14.05 0.71
C MET A 66 8.70 -12.59 1.11
N LEU A 67 7.58 -12.22 1.74
CA LEU A 67 7.34 -10.89 2.29
C LEU A 67 7.88 -10.83 3.73
N THR A 68 8.96 -10.10 3.94
CA THR A 68 9.49 -9.80 5.29
C THR A 68 9.12 -8.36 5.67
N ARG A 69 8.93 -8.07 6.95
CA ARG A 69 8.57 -6.72 7.40
C ARG A 69 9.55 -5.67 6.86
N GLY A 70 9.03 -4.60 6.29
CA GLY A 70 9.82 -3.55 5.64
C GLY A 70 10.06 -3.78 4.13
N TRP A 71 9.56 -4.88 3.55
CA TRP A 71 9.66 -5.17 2.12
C TRP A 71 9.08 -4.04 1.26
N LEU A 72 7.97 -3.44 1.66
CA LEU A 72 7.30 -2.40 0.88
C LEU A 72 8.19 -1.16 0.85
N LYS A 73 8.81 -0.83 1.98
CA LYS A 73 9.76 0.28 2.05
C LYS A 73 10.98 0.06 1.16
N GLN A 74 11.46 -1.17 1.05
CA GLN A 74 12.56 -1.50 0.13
C GLN A 74 12.13 -1.29 -1.32
N ILE A 75 10.95 -1.80 -1.72
CA ILE A 75 10.40 -1.61 -3.07
C ILE A 75 10.14 -0.14 -3.37
N LEU A 76 9.54 0.64 -2.47
CA LEU A 76 9.25 2.05 -2.75
C LEU A 76 10.52 2.88 -2.95
N LYS A 77 11.67 2.42 -2.41
CA LYS A 77 12.96 3.05 -2.64
C LYS A 77 13.58 2.67 -3.99
N THR A 78 13.45 1.41 -4.42
CA THR A 78 14.06 0.90 -5.65
C THR A 78 13.17 1.00 -6.90
N SER A 79 11.85 0.93 -6.72
CA SER A 79 10.86 0.75 -7.80
C SER A 79 9.97 1.98 -8.04
N LYS A 80 10.47 3.19 -7.76
CA LYS A 80 9.71 4.47 -7.90
C LYS A 80 9.00 4.66 -9.24
N ASN A 81 9.50 4.06 -10.32
CA ASN A 81 8.92 4.17 -11.65
C ASN A 81 7.85 3.10 -11.95
N LYS A 82 7.98 1.89 -11.41
CA LYS A 82 7.06 0.77 -11.71
C LYS A 82 5.67 0.95 -11.10
N ILE A 83 5.57 1.69 -10.00
CA ILE A 83 4.30 1.87 -9.26
C ILE A 83 3.38 2.89 -9.94
N LYS A 84 3.92 3.78 -10.78
CA LYS A 84 3.12 4.78 -11.49
C LYS A 84 2.25 4.19 -12.61
N GLU A 85 2.61 3.01 -13.11
CA GLU A 85 1.91 2.31 -14.20
C GLU A 85 0.94 1.24 -13.66
N MET A 86 0.80 1.11 -12.34
CA MET A 86 -0.14 0.15 -11.75
C MET A 86 -1.58 0.58 -12.01
N ASP A 87 -2.29 -0.26 -12.75
CA ASP A 87 -3.68 -0.03 -13.09
C ASP A 87 -4.56 -0.18 -11.83
N LEU A 88 -5.24 0.91 -11.46
CA LEU A 88 -5.88 1.11 -10.16
C LEU A 88 -7.27 0.44 -10.09
N HIS A 89 -7.33 -0.89 -10.13
CA HIS A 89 -8.61 -1.63 -10.19
C HIS A 89 -9.30 -1.89 -8.85
N GLY A 90 -8.81 -1.33 -7.74
CA GLY A 90 -9.43 -1.49 -6.43
C GLY A 90 -9.44 -2.95 -5.99
N TYR A 91 -8.25 -3.56 -5.95
CA TYR A 91 -8.06 -5.00 -5.71
C TYR A 91 -8.42 -5.48 -4.29
N GLY A 92 -8.96 -4.61 -3.44
CA GLY A 92 -9.32 -4.90 -2.07
C GLY A 92 -10.42 -5.96 -1.96
N CYS A 93 -10.23 -6.93 -1.08
CA CYS A 93 -11.16 -8.04 -0.89
C CYS A 93 -12.27 -7.68 0.10
N LEU A 94 -13.54 -7.83 -0.28
CA LEU A 94 -14.74 -7.50 0.52
C LEU A 94 -14.77 -6.07 1.13
N VAL A 95 -15.95 -5.46 1.14
CA VAL A 95 -16.13 -4.07 1.61
C VAL A 95 -15.75 -3.87 3.09
N SER A 96 -15.93 -4.91 3.92
CA SER A 96 -15.59 -4.89 5.36
C SER A 96 -14.09 -4.74 5.61
N THR A 97 -13.25 -5.41 4.82
CA THR A 97 -11.79 -5.33 4.88
C THR A 97 -11.31 -3.93 4.50
N LYS A 98 -11.93 -3.30 3.49
CA LYS A 98 -11.64 -1.93 3.07
C LYS A 98 -11.89 -0.90 4.19
N SER A 99 -13.02 -1.00 4.90
CA SER A 99 -13.34 -0.07 6.00
C SER A 99 -12.35 -0.21 7.18
N ARG A 100 -11.98 -1.44 7.52
CA ARG A 100 -10.99 -1.74 8.57
C ARG A 100 -9.63 -1.13 8.24
N TRP A 101 -9.11 -1.39 7.04
CA TRP A 101 -7.79 -0.90 6.64
C TRP A 101 -7.74 0.62 6.47
N LYS A 102 -8.80 1.23 5.93
CA LYS A 102 -8.94 2.69 5.91
C LYS A 102 -8.77 3.29 7.31
N SER A 103 -9.51 2.76 8.29
CA SER A 103 -9.47 3.24 9.67
C SER A 103 -8.08 3.07 10.29
N ALA A 104 -7.42 1.93 10.03
CA ALA A 104 -6.07 1.68 10.49
C ALA A 104 -5.05 2.66 9.88
N ILE A 105 -5.14 2.93 8.57
CA ILE A 105 -4.26 3.88 7.86
C ILE A 105 -4.44 5.30 8.41
N VAL A 106 -5.69 5.77 8.53
CA VAL A 106 -6.00 7.10 9.07
C VAL A 106 -5.53 7.24 10.53
N THR A 107 -5.63 6.18 11.32
CA THR A 107 -5.13 6.21 12.70
C THR A 107 -3.60 6.18 12.75
N SER A 108 -2.94 5.49 11.83
CA SER A 108 -1.49 5.31 11.82
C SER A 108 -0.69 6.61 11.69
N VAL A 109 -1.28 7.68 11.14
CA VAL A 109 -0.58 8.96 10.94
C VAL A 109 -0.53 9.83 12.20
N ILE A 110 -1.34 9.50 13.22
CA ILE A 110 -1.45 10.26 14.48
C ILE A 110 -0.36 9.83 15.47
N TRP A 111 0.14 8.60 15.33
CA TRP A 111 1.08 7.97 16.26
C TRP A 111 2.48 7.83 15.67
#